data_AF-A0A847D102-F1
#
_entry.id   AF-A0A847D102-F1
#
_cell.length_a   1.000
_cell.length_b   1.000
_cell.length_c   1.000
_cell.angle_alpha   90.00
_cell.angle_beta   90.00
_cell.angle_gamma   90.00
#
_symmetry.space_group_name_H-M   'P 1'
#
loop_
_entity.id
_entity.type
_entity.pdbx_description
1 polymer ?
#
loop_
_entity_poly.entity_id
_entity_poly.type
_entity_poly.pdbx_seq_one_letter_code
_entity_poly.pdbx_strand_id
1 'polypeptide(L)'
;MAETKAAKKVYSLNEIKYNEVNKATAILAWIPIVGFILLLVEKDDNFVKYNGAQSSILGLLEMIAWVPLIGWLIAPVTLILIIVGIVKSSQGERFDIPLISDLALKVMGWFN
;
A
#
# COMPACT_ATOMS: atom_id res chain seq x y z
N MET A 1 13.58 17.11 28.11
CA MET A 1 13.48 17.53 26.71
C MET A 1 12.20 16.91 26.17
N ALA A 2 11.13 17.70 26.05
CA ALA A 2 9.90 17.20 25.45
C ALA A 2 10.16 17.05 23.96
N GLU A 3 10.29 15.81 23.49
CA GLU A 3 10.29 15.52 22.07
C GLU A 3 8.95 16.01 21.51
N THR A 4 8.98 17.14 20.82
CA THR A 4 7.86 17.58 20.00
C THR A 4 7.72 16.54 18.90
N LYS A 5 6.98 15.45 19.14
CA LYS A 5 6.58 14.50 18.10
C LYS A 5 5.97 15.34 17.00
N ALA A 6 6.68 15.48 15.88
CA ALA A 6 6.17 16.13 14.70
C ALA A 6 4.77 15.56 14.44
N ALA A 7 3.76 16.42 14.34
CA ALA A 7 2.38 15.99 14.23
C ALA A 7 2.28 15.02 13.04
N LYS A 8 1.92 13.77 13.33
CA LYS A 8 1.84 12.69 12.35
C LYS A 8 0.91 13.14 11.22
N LYS A 9 1.40 13.20 9.98
CA LYS A 9 0.58 13.60 8.84
C LYS A 9 -0.62 12.66 8.71
N VAL A 10 -1.82 13.23 8.69
CA VAL A 10 -3.07 12.50 8.51
C VAL A 10 -3.42 12.55 7.03
N TYR A 11 -3.34 11.41 6.36
CA TYR A 11 -3.69 11.27 4.96
C TYR A 11 -5.17 10.95 4.78
N SER A 12 -5.74 11.42 3.68
CA SER A 12 -7.10 11.15 3.24
C SER A 12 -7.11 10.62 1.80
N LEU A 13 -8.16 9.87 1.43
CA LEU A 13 -8.31 9.34 0.08
C LEU A 13 -8.34 10.45 -1.00
N ASN A 14 -8.75 11.66 -0.66
CA ASN A 14 -8.80 12.79 -1.60
C ASN A 14 -7.41 13.28 -2.04
N GLU A 15 -6.37 12.98 -1.26
CA GLU A 15 -4.97 13.31 -1.56
C GLU A 15 -4.29 12.23 -2.41
N ILE A 16 -4.91 11.06 -2.56
CA ILE A 16 -4.39 9.92 -3.32
C ILE A 16 -4.85 10.05 -4.76
N LYS A 17 -4.06 10.79 -5.55
CA LYS A 17 -4.35 11.12 -6.95
C LYS A 17 -3.34 10.45 -7.87
N TYR A 18 -3.83 9.77 -8.89
CA TYR A 18 -2.99 9.16 -9.90
C TYR A 18 -2.10 10.19 -10.61
N ASN A 19 -0.86 9.80 -10.88
CA ASN A 19 0.12 10.56 -11.63
C ASN A 19 0.68 9.70 -12.78
N GLU A 20 0.43 10.12 -14.02
CA GLU A 20 0.83 9.38 -15.21
C GLU A 20 2.35 9.21 -15.33
N VAL A 21 3.13 10.20 -14.89
CA VAL A 21 4.60 10.17 -14.94
C VAL A 21 5.15 8.99 -14.14
N ASN A 22 4.50 8.64 -13.04
CA ASN A 22 4.94 7.59 -12.11
C ASN A 22 4.19 6.27 -12.29
N LYS A 23 3.47 6.08 -13.40
CA LYS A 23 2.66 4.88 -13.67
C LYS A 23 3.43 3.58 -13.45
N ALA A 24 4.64 3.48 -13.98
CA ALA A 24 5.47 2.28 -13.83
C ALA A 24 5.80 2.00 -12.36
N THR A 25 6.20 3.04 -11.62
CA THR A 25 6.46 2.97 -10.18
C THR A 25 5.22 2.56 -9.40
N ALA A 26 4.05 3.08 -9.77
CA ALA A 26 2.78 2.74 -9.14
C ALA A 26 2.32 1.30 -9.39
N ILE A 27 2.71 0.71 -10.53
CA ILE A 27 2.53 -0.72 -10.81
C ILE A 27 3.52 -1.54 -9.97
N LEU A 28 4.80 -1.16 -9.96
CA LEU A 28 5.84 -1.84 -9.19
C LEU A 28 5.58 -1.80 -7.68
N ALA A 29 4.91 -0.76 -7.20
CA ALA A 29 4.47 -0.63 -5.81
C ALA A 29 3.53 -1.77 -5.35
N TRP A 30 2.93 -2.53 -6.26
CA TRP A 30 2.11 -3.70 -5.90
C TRP A 30 2.93 -4.98 -5.61
N ILE A 31 4.23 -4.99 -5.89
CA ILE A 31 5.13 -6.07 -5.45
C ILE A 31 5.45 -5.80 -3.97
N PRO A 32 5.08 -6.66 -3.00
CA PRO A 32 5.09 -6.28 -1.58
C PRO A 32 6.40 -5.73 -1.04
N ILE A 33 7.55 -6.33 -1.39
CA ILE A 33 8.87 -5.86 -0.96
C ILE A 33 9.21 -4.50 -1.59
N VAL A 34 8.91 -4.33 -2.88
CA VAL A 34 9.13 -3.07 -3.60
C VAL A 34 8.19 -1.99 -3.06
N GLY A 35 6.93 -2.33 -2.84
CA GLY A 35 5.93 -1.48 -2.22
C GLY A 35 6.33 -1.01 -0.83
N PHE A 36 6.94 -1.87 -0.02
CA PHE A 36 7.47 -1.50 1.28
C PHE A 36 8.64 -0.51 1.17
N ILE A 37 9.56 -0.73 0.23
CA ILE A 37 10.63 0.24 -0.02
C ILE A 37 10.03 1.58 -0.46
N LEU A 38 9.10 1.58 -1.42
CA LEU A 38 8.43 2.77 -1.93
C LEU A 38 7.64 3.50 -0.85
N LEU A 39 6.97 2.79 0.07
CA LEU A 39 6.33 3.39 1.24
C LEU A 39 7.31 4.22 2.07
N LEU A 40 8.57 3.80 2.18
CA LEU A 40 9.58 4.49 2.98
C LEU A 40 10.28 5.63 2.23
N VAL A 41 10.51 5.48 0.92
CA VAL A 41 11.33 6.41 0.14
C VAL A 41 10.53 7.40 -0.70
N GLU A 42 9.29 7.07 -1.07
CA GLU A 42 8.44 7.95 -1.86
C GLU A 42 7.90 9.10 -1.01
N LYS A 43 8.10 10.33 -1.49
CA LYS A 43 7.76 11.58 -0.79
C LYS A 43 6.80 12.46 -1.56
N ASP A 44 6.85 12.37 -2.88
CA ASP A 44 6.16 13.31 -3.77
C ASP A 44 4.87 12.71 -4.31
N ASP A 45 4.84 11.38 -4.49
CA ASP A 45 3.69 10.69 -5.05
C ASP A 45 2.91 9.86 -4.02
N ASN A 46 1.82 10.45 -3.51
CA ASN A 46 0.94 9.76 -2.55
C ASN A 46 0.24 8.54 -3.16
N PHE A 47 0.06 8.44 -4.48
CA PHE A 47 -0.56 7.28 -5.12
C PHE A 47 0.39 6.09 -5.13
N VAL A 48 1.66 6.31 -5.48
CA VAL A 48 2.72 5.29 -5.36
C VAL A 48 2.89 4.87 -3.90
N LYS A 49 3.00 5.83 -2.98
CA LYS A 49 3.14 5.55 -1.54
C LYS A 49 1.95 4.77 -0.98
N TYR A 50 0.73 5.07 -1.42
CA TYR A 50 -0.50 4.37 -1.02
C TYR A 50 -0.54 2.95 -1.54
N ASN A 51 -0.24 2.72 -2.82
CA ASN A 51 -0.16 1.37 -3.38
C ASN A 51 0.92 0.54 -2.66
N GLY A 52 2.06 1.16 -2.36
CA GLY A 52 3.13 0.55 -1.59
C GLY A 52 2.71 0.20 -0.16
N ALA A 53 1.93 1.06 0.50
CA ALA A 53 1.37 0.76 1.82
C ALA A 53 0.38 -0.42 1.77
N GLN A 54 -0.54 -0.44 0.79
CA GLN A 54 -1.51 -1.54 0.64
C GLN A 54 -0.80 -2.87 0.38
N SER A 55 0.15 -2.92 -0.56
CA SER A 55 0.88 -4.15 -0.89
C SER A 55 1.80 -4.61 0.24
N SER A 56 2.39 -3.69 1.02
CA SER A 56 3.15 -4.03 2.22
C SER A 56 2.27 -4.76 3.23
N ILE A 57 1.07 -4.24 3.49
CA ILE A 57 0.11 -4.88 4.41
C ILE A 57 -0.30 -6.26 3.88
N LEU A 58 -0.59 -6.37 2.58
CA LEU A 58 -0.92 -7.66 1.96
C LEU A 58 0.25 -8.66 2.06
N GLY A 59 1.49 -8.23 1.84
CA GLY A 59 2.68 -9.07 2.00
C GLY A 59 2.89 -9.51 3.45
N LEU A 60 2.55 -8.66 4.44
CA LEU A 60 2.56 -9.08 5.84
C LEU A 60 1.50 -10.14 6.12
N LEU A 61 0.31 -10.03 5.52
CA LEU A 61 -0.73 -11.05 5.63
C LEU A 61 -0.30 -12.37 4.98
N GLU A 62 0.44 -12.34 3.88
CA GLU A 62 0.98 -13.57 3.28
C GLU A 62 1.95 -14.32 4.20
N MET A 63 2.61 -13.66 5.14
CA MET A 63 3.45 -14.35 6.13
C MET A 63 2.66 -15.25 7.08
N ILE A 64 1.33 -15.12 7.17
CA ILE A 64 0.49 -16.05 7.96
C ILE A 64 0.05 -17.29 7.14
N ALA A 65 0.49 -17.41 5.88
CA ALA A 65 0.19 -18.55 5.01
C ALA A 65 0.69 -19.90 5.57
N TRP A 66 1.62 -19.88 6.52
CA TRP A 66 2.15 -21.06 7.21
C TRP A 66 1.19 -21.68 8.23
N VAL A 67 0.11 -20.98 8.58
CA VAL A 67 -0.95 -21.49 9.46
C VAL A 67 -1.93 -22.32 8.62
N PRO A 68 -2.07 -23.64 8.85
CA PRO A 68 -3.01 -24.47 8.10
C PRO A 68 -4.44 -23.95 8.17
N LEU A 69 -5.24 -24.22 7.13
CA LEU A 69 -6.63 -23.77 6.94
C LEU A 69 -6.78 -22.25 6.74
N ILE A 70 -6.33 -21.44 7.69
CA ILE A 70 -6.48 -19.96 7.64
C ILE A 70 -5.55 -19.38 6.57
N GLY A 71 -4.27 -19.73 6.62
CA GLY A 71 -3.26 -19.23 5.69
C GLY A 71 -3.56 -19.61 4.24
N TRP A 72 -4.10 -20.81 4.01
CA TRP A 72 -4.47 -21.30 2.69
C TRP A 72 -5.65 -20.55 2.05
N LEU A 73 -6.55 -19.99 2.87
CA LEU A 73 -7.63 -19.14 2.37
C LEU A 73 -7.16 -17.71 2.11
N ILE A 74 -6.22 -17.20 2.91
CA ILE A 74 -5.75 -15.82 2.81
C ILE A 74 -4.80 -15.63 1.62
N ALA A 75 -3.85 -16.54 1.42
CA ALA A 75 -2.84 -16.44 0.35
C ALA A 75 -3.41 -16.24 -1.07
N PRO A 76 -4.42 -16.99 -1.55
CA PRO A 76 -4.98 -16.73 -2.87
C PRO A 76 -5.73 -15.39 -2.93
N VAL A 77 -6.36 -14.97 -1.84
CA VAL A 77 -7.08 -13.68 -1.78
C VAL A 77 -6.11 -12.51 -1.88
N THR A 78 -4.99 -12.53 -1.14
CA THR A 78 -3.97 -11.47 -1.21
C THR A 78 -3.36 -11.39 -2.61
N LEU A 79 -3.06 -12.54 -3.23
CA LEU A 79 -2.54 -12.59 -4.59
C LEU A 79 -3.51 -11.97 -5.60
N ILE A 80 -4.81 -12.27 -5.50
CA ILE A 80 -5.85 -11.67 -6.35
C ILE A 80 -5.89 -10.15 -6.16
N LEU A 81 -5.84 -9.67 -4.91
CA LEU A 81 -5.84 -8.24 -4.62
C LEU A 81 -4.62 -7.53 -5.20
N ILE A 82 -3.44 -8.16 -5.14
CA ILE A 82 -2.21 -7.65 -5.77
C ILE A 82 -2.37 -7.54 -7.29
N ILE A 83 -2.91 -8.57 -7.94
CA ILE A 83 -3.14 -8.58 -9.40
C ILE A 83 -4.15 -7.49 -9.78
N VAL A 84 -5.26 -7.37 -9.07
CA VAL A 84 -6.26 -6.31 -9.31
C VAL A 84 -5.61 -4.94 -9.12
N GLY A 85 -4.78 -4.78 -8.11
CA GLY A 85 -4.00 -3.56 -7.87
C GLY A 85 -3.09 -3.19 -9.04
N ILE A 86 -2.33 -4.15 -9.57
CA ILE A 86 -1.48 -3.97 -10.77
C ILE A 86 -2.33 -3.49 -11.96
N VAL A 87 -3.45 -4.18 -12.23
CA VAL A 87 -4.36 -3.85 -13.33
C VAL A 87 -4.92 -2.43 -13.16
N LYS A 88 -5.44 -2.09 -11.98
CA LYS A 88 -6.00 -0.77 -11.68
C LYS A 88 -4.96 0.34 -11.80
N SER A 89 -3.75 0.14 -11.25
CA SER A 89 -2.63 1.07 -11.44
C SER A 89 -2.27 1.26 -12.92
N SER A 90 -2.33 0.19 -13.73
CA SER A 90 -2.08 0.28 -15.16
C SER A 90 -3.15 1.05 -15.94
N GLN A 91 -4.37 1.13 -15.40
CA GLN A 91 -5.49 1.89 -15.93
C GLN A 91 -5.55 3.33 -15.39
N GLY A 92 -4.66 3.68 -14.45
CA GLY A 92 -4.68 4.98 -13.76
C GLY A 92 -5.80 5.12 -12.73
N GLU A 93 -6.36 3.99 -12.28
CA GLU A 93 -7.44 3.93 -11.31
C GLU A 93 -6.91 3.60 -9.92
N ARG A 94 -7.43 4.27 -8.89
CA ARG A 94 -7.15 3.92 -7.49
C ARG A 94 -7.94 2.68 -7.10
N PHE A 95 -7.29 1.72 -6.47
CA PHE A 95 -7.94 0.55 -5.90
C PHE A 95 -8.01 0.68 -4.37
N ASP A 96 -9.21 0.91 -3.85
CA ASP A 96 -9.47 1.04 -2.43
C ASP A 96 -10.00 -0.29 -1.88
N ILE A 97 -9.13 -1.07 -1.23
CA ILE A 97 -9.47 -2.34 -0.61
C ILE A 97 -10.09 -2.05 0.77
N PRO A 98 -11.33 -2.47 1.06
CA PRO A 98 -11.95 -2.26 2.36
C PRO A 98 -11.05 -2.74 3.51
N LEU A 99 -11.00 -1.97 4.60
CA LEU A 99 -10.10 -2.14 5.76
C LEU A 99 -8.61 -1.89 5.47
N ILE A 100 -8.06 -2.40 4.37
CA ILE A 100 -6.66 -2.24 4.01
C ILE A 100 -6.35 -0.79 3.64
N SER A 101 -7.26 -0.10 2.95
CA SER A 101 -7.12 1.33 2.60
C SER A 101 -6.99 2.22 3.83
N ASP A 102 -7.83 2.02 4.85
CA ASP A 102 -7.76 2.79 6.09
C ASP A 102 -6.47 2.53 6.87
N LEU A 103 -6.00 1.27 6.86
CA LEU A 103 -4.71 0.90 7.44
C LEU A 103 -3.56 1.51 6.64
N ALA A 104 -3.63 1.50 5.31
CA ALA A 104 -2.62 2.08 4.43
C ALA A 104 -2.45 3.59 4.70
N LEU A 105 -3.55 4.36 4.82
CA LEU A 105 -3.47 5.78 5.17
C LEU A 105 -2.81 6.02 6.53
N LYS A 106 -3.13 5.19 7.54
CA LYS A 106 -2.49 5.26 8.86
C LYS A 106 -1.00 4.90 8.78
N VAL A 107 -0.65 3.88 8.01
CA VAL A 107 0.73 3.41 7.81
C VAL A 107 1.57 4.47 7.11
N MET A 108 1.06 5.09 6.04
CA MET A 108 1.75 6.20 5.38
C MET A 108 2.06 7.34 6.34
N GLY A 109 1.13 7.67 7.24
CA GLY A 109 1.37 8.67 8.27
C GLY A 109 2.48 8.29 9.25
N TRP A 110 2.75 7.00 9.49
CA TRP A 110 3.85 6.58 10.39
C TRP A 110 5.22 6.80 9.76
N PHE A 111 5.27 6.80 8.43
CA PHE A 111 6.49 6.92 7.62
C PHE A 111 6.52 8.22 6.81
N ASN A 112 5.98 9.30 7.38
CA ASN A 112 6.02 10.64 6.78
C ASN A 112 6.86 11.61 7.62
#